data_AF-A0A9D0DHH9-F1
#
_entry.id   AF-A0A9D0DHH9-F1
#
_cell.length_a   1.000
_cell.length_b   1.000
_cell.length_c   1.000
_cell.angle_alpha   90.00
_cell.angle_beta   90.00
_cell.angle_gamma   90.00
#
_symmetry.space_group_name_H-M   'P 1'
#
loop_
_entity.id
_entity.type
_entity.pdbx_description
1 polymer ?
#
loop_
_entity_poly.entity_id
_entity_poly.type
_entity_poly.pdbx_seq_one_letter_code
_entity_poly.pdbx_strand_id
1 'polypeptide(L)'
;MLWNTIKKSLHKALPENEFGLWIEPLSCERVNDRELRISAPDRFFRAWIEERYLDRIRTVADEVAGGPLSVSLSVAAQGGGAPVEERSGQLRLPGATVPRRRVRSLHPAYTFDHFMVGESNVLARAACDALAKGDFSYGNCLFMNIGTGLGKSHLTQAVVHRVFDTAPSTRLHYLTAQQFSAE
;
A
#
# COMPACT_ATOMS: atom_id res chain seq x y z
N MET A 1 3.85 -31.62 0.44
CA MET A 1 2.73 -31.00 -0.30
C MET A 1 3.31 -30.26 -1.51
N LEU A 2 2.78 -30.53 -2.71
CA LEU A 2 3.31 -30.09 -4.02
C LEU A 2 3.72 -28.61 -4.05
N TRP A 3 2.94 -27.73 -3.41
CA TRP A 3 3.22 -26.30 -3.29
C TRP A 3 4.53 -25.96 -2.57
N ASN A 4 4.92 -26.71 -1.53
CA ASN A 4 6.21 -26.48 -0.85
C ASN A 4 7.39 -26.86 -1.74
N THR A 5 7.22 -27.84 -2.63
CA THR A 5 8.22 -28.21 -3.63
C THR A 5 8.32 -27.11 -4.70
N ILE A 6 7.19 -26.60 -5.17
CA ILE A 6 7.13 -25.46 -6.10
C ILE A 6 7.79 -24.22 -5.47
N LYS A 7 7.48 -23.88 -4.21
CA LYS A 7 8.14 -22.77 -3.48
C LYS A 7 9.65 -22.98 -3.39
N LYS A 8 10.13 -24.19 -3.08
CA LYS A 8 11.57 -24.49 -3.03
C LYS A 8 12.25 -24.36 -4.40
N SER A 9 11.59 -24.79 -5.48
CA SER A 9 12.12 -24.61 -6.84
C SER A 9 12.12 -23.14 -7.27
N LEU A 10 11.06 -22.39 -6.94
CA LEU A 10 11.00 -20.94 -7.17
C LEU A 10 12.07 -20.19 -6.37
N HIS A 11 12.36 -20.60 -5.15
CA HIS A 11 13.44 -20.02 -4.33
C HIS A 11 14.84 -20.26 -4.94
N LYS A 12 15.04 -21.36 -5.67
CA LYS A 12 16.32 -21.59 -6.39
C LYS A 12 16.39 -20.79 -7.69
N ALA A 13 15.25 -20.46 -8.29
CA ALA A 13 15.15 -19.81 -9.59
C ALA A 13 15.08 -18.27 -9.53
N LEU A 14 14.76 -17.70 -8.36
CA LEU A 14 14.57 -16.28 -8.12
C LEU A 14 15.56 -15.76 -7.07
N PRO A 15 15.99 -14.48 -7.16
CA PRO A 15 16.78 -13.86 -6.12
C PRO A 15 15.95 -13.69 -4.83
N GLU A 16 16.64 -13.78 -3.68
CA GLU A 16 16.05 -13.91 -2.34
C GLU A 16 15.11 -12.74 -1.98
N ASN A 17 15.41 -11.54 -2.47
CA ASN A 17 14.57 -10.35 -2.30
C ASN A 17 13.22 -10.46 -3.03
N GLU A 18 13.20 -10.93 -4.28
CA GLU A 18 11.97 -11.10 -5.06
C GLU A 18 11.12 -12.23 -4.51
N PHE A 19 11.76 -13.31 -4.05
CA PHE A 19 11.07 -14.43 -3.45
C PHE A 19 10.33 -14.02 -2.16
N GLY A 20 11.01 -13.34 -1.24
CA GLY A 20 10.41 -12.87 0.02
C GLY A 20 9.29 -11.84 -0.20
N LEU A 21 9.43 -10.96 -1.20
CA LEU A 21 8.44 -9.93 -1.47
C LEU A 21 7.18 -10.46 -2.18
N TRP A 22 7.33 -11.34 -3.17
CA TRP A 22 6.22 -11.69 -4.07
C TRP A 22 5.75 -13.14 -3.96
N ILE A 23 6.61 -14.07 -3.55
CA ILE A 23 6.31 -15.52 -3.54
C ILE A 23 6.01 -16.05 -2.14
N GLU A 24 6.73 -15.57 -1.12
CA GLU A 24 6.47 -15.91 0.28
C GLU A 24 5.04 -15.59 0.73
N PRO A 25 4.48 -14.37 0.49
CA PRO A 25 3.13 -14.02 0.93
C PRO A 25 2.01 -14.76 0.18
N LEU A 26 2.33 -15.52 -0.87
CA LEU A 26 1.34 -16.34 -1.57
C LEU A 26 0.94 -17.56 -0.74
N SER A 27 -0.36 -17.70 -0.53
CA SER A 27 -0.94 -18.87 0.12
C SER A 27 -1.56 -19.80 -0.91
N CYS A 28 -1.39 -21.10 -0.73
CA CYS A 28 -2.05 -22.08 -1.59
C CYS A 28 -3.41 -22.38 -1.00
N GLU A 29 -4.46 -22.03 -1.74
CA GLU A 29 -5.84 -22.28 -1.34
C GLU A 29 -6.25 -23.72 -1.69
N ARG A 30 -5.80 -24.20 -2.84
CA ARG A 30 -6.10 -25.56 -3.31
C ARG A 30 -4.99 -26.07 -4.22
N VAL A 31 -4.59 -27.32 -4.03
CA VAL A 31 -3.66 -28.02 -4.92
C VAL A 31 -4.20 -29.41 -5.22
N ASN A 32 -4.48 -29.65 -6.50
CA ASN A 32 -4.88 -30.94 -7.05
C ASN A 32 -3.89 -31.32 -8.17
N ASP A 33 -3.96 -32.55 -8.68
CA ASP A 33 -3.08 -33.04 -9.75
C ASP A 33 -3.24 -32.30 -11.10
N ARG A 34 -4.27 -31.44 -11.24
CA ARG A 34 -4.57 -30.69 -12.48
C ARG A 34 -4.76 -29.18 -12.28
N GLU A 35 -4.91 -28.71 -11.04
CA GLU A 35 -5.17 -27.30 -10.76
C GLU A 35 -4.41 -26.85 -9.49
N LEU A 36 -3.71 -25.72 -9.61
CA LEU A 36 -3.07 -25.02 -8.50
C LEU A 36 -3.74 -23.66 -8.34
N ARG A 37 -4.47 -23.49 -7.22
CA ARG A 37 -5.08 -22.22 -6.85
C ARG A 37 -4.23 -21.53 -5.79
N ILE A 38 -3.76 -20.34 -6.16
CA ILE A 38 -2.90 -19.51 -5.31
C ILE A 38 -3.70 -18.26 -4.95
N SER A 39 -3.81 -17.97 -3.66
CA SER A 39 -4.42 -16.74 -3.17
C SER A 39 -3.35 -15.67 -2.98
N ALA A 40 -3.47 -14.58 -3.73
CA ALA A 40 -2.71 -13.36 -3.52
C ALA A 40 -3.36 -12.50 -2.42
N PRO A 41 -2.57 -11.70 -1.67
CA PRO A 41 -3.07 -10.87 -0.59
C PRO A 41 -3.99 -9.75 -1.07
N ASP A 42 -3.76 -9.20 -2.26
CA ASP A 42 -4.59 -8.17 -2.87
C ASP A 42 -4.61 -8.23 -4.40
N ARG A 43 -5.45 -7.39 -5.02
CA ARG A 43 -5.63 -7.32 -6.48
C ARG A 43 -4.39 -6.83 -7.25
N PHE A 44 -3.58 -5.95 -6.64
CA PHE A 44 -2.36 -5.42 -7.26
C PHE A 44 -1.25 -6.48 -7.24
N PHE A 45 -1.10 -7.17 -6.12
CA PHE A 45 -0.24 -8.35 -5.99
C PHE A 45 -0.61 -9.41 -7.01
N ARG A 46 -1.91 -9.71 -7.15
CA ARG A 46 -2.37 -10.63 -8.19
C ARG A 46 -1.95 -10.15 -9.58
N ALA A 47 -2.26 -8.90 -9.95
CA ALA A 47 -1.96 -8.38 -11.28
C ALA A 47 -0.44 -8.41 -11.57
N TRP A 48 0.38 -8.04 -10.59
CA TRP A 48 1.84 -8.09 -10.71
C TRP A 48 2.38 -9.50 -10.88
N ILE A 49 1.86 -10.47 -10.11
CA ILE A 49 2.23 -11.88 -10.24
C ILE A 49 1.75 -12.43 -11.59
N GLU A 50 0.53 -12.08 -12.00
CA GLU A 50 -0.07 -12.49 -13.27
C GLU A 50 0.74 -11.99 -14.47
N GLU A 51 1.25 -10.76 -14.41
CA GLU A 51 2.05 -10.16 -15.48
C GLU A 51 3.52 -10.62 -15.48
N ARG A 52 4.15 -10.75 -14.30
CA ARG A 52 5.61 -10.93 -14.22
C ARG A 52 6.06 -12.35 -13.90
N TYR A 53 5.26 -13.11 -13.15
CA TYR A 53 5.67 -14.38 -12.55
C TYR A 53 4.79 -15.57 -12.97
N LEU A 54 3.63 -15.36 -13.58
CA LEU A 54 2.68 -16.41 -13.96
C LEU A 54 3.32 -17.47 -14.86
N ASP A 55 4.02 -17.04 -15.91
CA ASP A 55 4.68 -17.96 -16.84
C ASP A 55 5.74 -18.79 -16.13
N ARG A 56 6.52 -18.16 -15.25
CA ARG A 56 7.56 -18.83 -14.46
C ARG A 56 6.95 -19.85 -13.48
N ILE A 57 5.86 -19.49 -12.81
CA ILE A 57 5.14 -20.36 -11.89
C ILE A 57 4.56 -21.56 -12.66
N ARG A 58 4.01 -21.35 -13.86
CA ARG A 58 3.50 -22.41 -14.73
C ARG A 58 4.62 -23.38 -15.13
N THR A 59 5.75 -22.88 -15.62
CA THR A 59 6.90 -23.75 -15.99
C THR A 59 7.35 -24.62 -14.83
N VAL A 60 7.54 -24.03 -13.64
CA VAL A 60 7.97 -24.78 -12.45
C VAL A 60 6.88 -25.74 -11.96
N ALA A 61 5.62 -25.34 -12.07
CA ALA A 61 4.50 -26.19 -11.69
C ALA A 61 4.37 -27.41 -12.62
N ASP A 62 4.56 -27.23 -13.92
CA ASP A 62 4.53 -28.30 -14.92
C ASP A 62 5.69 -29.29 -14.71
N GLU A 63 6.90 -28.78 -14.45
CA GLU A 63 8.07 -29.62 -14.13
C GLU A 63 7.87 -30.46 -12.87
N VAL A 64 7.27 -29.88 -11.83
CA VAL A 64 7.06 -30.55 -10.54
C VAL A 64 5.85 -31.50 -10.57
N ALA A 65 4.81 -31.18 -11.34
CA ALA A 65 3.62 -32.02 -11.50
C ALA A 65 3.78 -33.10 -12.57
N GLY A 66 4.76 -32.97 -13.48
CA GLY A 66 4.99 -33.93 -14.57
C GLY A 66 3.93 -33.85 -15.68
N GLY A 67 3.23 -32.72 -15.82
CA GLY A 67 2.15 -32.51 -16.79
C GLY A 67 1.56 -31.10 -16.71
N PRO A 68 0.72 -30.69 -17.68
CA PRO A 68 0.19 -29.32 -17.75
C PRO A 68 -0.74 -29.03 -16.57
N LEU A 69 -0.32 -28.13 -15.68
CA LEU A 69 -1.03 -27.74 -14.48
C LEU A 69 -1.73 -26.39 -14.69
N SER A 70 -3.05 -26.34 -14.48
CA SER A 70 -3.79 -25.07 -14.56
C SER A 70 -3.53 -24.22 -13.30
N VAL A 71 -2.75 -23.16 -13.44
CA VAL A 71 -2.47 -22.20 -12.36
C VAL A 71 -3.52 -21.09 -12.39
N SER A 72 -4.33 -21.00 -11.32
CA SER A 72 -5.33 -19.95 -11.12
C SER A 72 -4.97 -19.07 -9.93
N LEU A 73 -5.03 -17.76 -10.12
CA LEU A 73 -4.80 -16.76 -9.07
C LEU A 73 -6.14 -16.27 -8.53
N SER A 74 -6.43 -16.58 -7.27
CA SER A 74 -7.52 -15.97 -6.51
C SER A 74 -6.98 -14.80 -5.69
N VAL A 75 -7.84 -13.84 -5.37
CA VAL A 75 -7.56 -12.90 -4.27
C VAL A 75 -8.13 -13.56 -3.03
N ALA A 76 -7.39 -13.57 -1.93
CA ALA A 76 -7.91 -14.08 -0.67
C ALA A 76 -9.24 -13.36 -0.38
N ALA A 77 -10.34 -14.11 -0.36
CA ALA A 77 -11.64 -13.55 -0.06
C ALA A 77 -11.60 -13.04 1.38
N GLN A 78 -11.40 -11.72 1.55
CA GLN A 78 -11.85 -11.09 2.77
C GLN A 78 -13.36 -11.30 2.83
N GLY A 79 -13.80 -12.04 3.85
CA GLY A 79 -15.18 -12.47 4.02
C GLY A 79 -16.16 -11.32 3.77
N GLY A 80 -17.25 -11.65 3.08
CA GLY A 80 -18.30 -10.71 2.75
C GLY A 80 -18.96 -10.09 3.98
N GLY A 81 -19.39 -8.84 3.81
CA GLY A 81 -20.59 -8.27 4.44
C GLY A 81 -20.58 -8.10 5.95
N ALA A 82 -19.93 -7.05 6.44
CA ALA A 82 -20.28 -6.34 7.68
C ALA A 82 -19.75 -4.90 7.55
N PRO A 83 -20.39 -3.90 8.21
CA PRO A 83 -20.28 -2.50 7.82
C PRO A 83 -18.85 -2.00 7.92
N VAL A 84 -18.55 -1.06 7.04
CA VAL A 84 -17.31 -0.29 6.93
C VAL A 84 -16.99 0.37 8.28
N GLU A 85 -16.37 -0.36 9.20
CA GLU A 85 -15.48 0.23 10.19
C GLU A 85 -14.16 0.47 9.48
N GLU A 86 -13.96 1.72 9.06
CA GLU A 86 -12.70 2.28 8.60
C GLU A 86 -11.62 2.14 9.67
N ARG A 87 -11.02 0.95 9.74
CA ARG A 87 -9.66 0.80 10.20
C ARG A 87 -8.83 0.55 8.96
N SER A 88 -8.44 1.64 8.29
CA SER A 88 -7.26 1.73 7.44
C SER A 88 -6.01 1.50 8.29
N GLY A 89 -5.92 0.32 8.93
CA GLY A 89 -4.75 -0.17 9.62
C GLY A 89 -3.82 -0.71 8.55
N GLN A 90 -2.90 0.14 8.10
CA GLN A 90 -1.71 -0.25 7.34
C GLN A 90 -1.22 -1.63 7.80
N LEU A 91 -1.19 -2.62 6.89
CA LEU A 91 -0.68 -3.97 7.14
C LEU A 91 0.70 -3.83 7.79
N ARG A 92 0.84 -4.24 9.06
CA ARG A 92 2.10 -4.17 9.77
C ARG A 92 2.92 -5.40 9.40
N LEU A 93 4.12 -5.20 8.84
CA LEU A 93 5.09 -6.27 8.70
C LEU A 93 5.36 -6.91 10.08
N PRO A 94 5.29 -8.24 10.21
CA PRO A 94 5.71 -8.94 11.42
C PRO A 94 7.16 -8.56 11.77
N GLY A 95 7.38 -8.04 12.97
CA GLY A 95 8.72 -7.61 13.44
C GLY A 95 9.08 -6.14 13.20
N ALA A 96 8.23 -5.34 12.54
CA ALA A 96 8.46 -3.91 12.41
C ALA A 96 8.23 -3.21 13.77
N THR A 97 9.32 -2.75 14.41
CA THR A 97 9.26 -1.85 15.57
C THR A 97 8.40 -0.64 15.22
N VAL A 98 7.44 -0.28 16.06
CA VAL A 98 6.58 0.90 15.83
C VAL A 98 7.48 2.13 15.73
N PRO A 99 7.66 2.74 14.54
CA PRO A 99 8.39 3.98 14.41
C PRO A 99 7.66 5.02 15.26
N ARG A 100 8.39 5.60 16.21
CA ARG A 100 7.93 6.77 16.97
C ARG A 100 7.47 7.86 15.99
N ARG A 101 6.38 8.54 16.33
CA ARG A 101 5.89 9.76 15.65
C ARG A 101 7.07 10.67 15.30
N ARG A 102 7.46 10.72 14.01
CA ARG A 102 8.46 11.66 13.51
C ARG A 102 7.74 12.78 12.78
N VAL A 103 7.09 13.64 13.56
CA VAL A 103 6.75 14.97 13.07
C VAL A 103 7.67 15.94 13.81
N ARG A 104 8.73 16.37 13.12
CA ARG A 104 9.65 17.36 13.65
C ARG A 104 9.05 18.75 13.38
N SER A 105 8.83 19.50 14.46
CA SER A 105 8.46 20.93 14.48
C SER A 105 7.51 21.38 13.35
N LEU A 106 6.20 21.21 13.55
CA LEU A 106 5.21 21.90 12.70
C LEU A 106 5.14 23.37 13.10
N HIS A 107 4.88 24.23 12.13
CA HIS A 107 4.62 25.63 12.42
C HIS A 107 3.18 25.77 12.98
N PRO A 108 2.97 26.41 14.14
CA PRO A 108 1.65 26.48 14.78
C PRO A 108 0.64 27.31 13.98
N ALA A 109 1.11 28.28 13.18
CA ALA A 109 0.24 29.10 12.34
C ALA A 109 -0.18 28.43 11.02
N TYR A 110 0.39 27.26 10.67
CA TYR A 110 0.08 26.59 9.40
C TYR A 110 -1.14 25.67 9.55
N THR A 111 -2.26 26.24 9.99
CA THR A 111 -3.55 25.55 10.11
C THR A 111 -4.51 25.99 9.01
N PHE A 112 -5.58 25.23 8.80
CA PHE A 112 -6.57 25.56 7.79
C PHE A 112 -7.29 26.90 8.06
N ASP A 113 -7.42 27.29 9.32
CA ASP A 113 -8.12 28.51 9.71
C ASP A 113 -7.32 29.78 9.37
N HIS A 114 -5.99 29.67 9.35
CA HIS A 114 -5.10 30.75 8.95
C HIS A 114 -4.77 30.75 7.45
N PHE A 115 -5.31 29.82 6.67
CA PHE A 115 -5.09 29.75 5.22
C PHE A 115 -6.09 30.63 4.49
N MET A 116 -5.61 31.67 3.80
CA MET A 116 -6.46 32.55 2.99
C MET A 116 -6.93 31.84 1.72
N VAL A 117 -8.23 31.63 1.61
CA VAL A 117 -8.87 30.98 0.46
C VAL A 117 -9.27 32.02 -0.59
N GLY A 118 -8.99 31.73 -1.85
CA GLY A 118 -9.43 32.49 -3.02
C GLY A 118 -9.68 31.57 -4.21
N GLU A 119 -10.17 32.12 -5.32
CA GLU A 119 -10.55 31.34 -6.52
C GLU A 119 -9.42 30.44 -7.03
N SER A 120 -8.17 30.91 -6.93
CA SER A 120 -6.99 30.18 -7.41
C SER A 120 -6.55 29.01 -6.54
N ASN A 121 -7.02 28.92 -5.28
CA ASN A 121 -6.55 27.90 -4.32
C ASN A 121 -7.69 27.13 -3.62
N VAL A 122 -8.95 27.47 -3.91
CA VAL A 122 -10.14 26.83 -3.33
C VAL A 122 -10.15 25.32 -3.55
N LEU A 123 -9.79 24.88 -4.76
CA LEU A 123 -9.74 23.46 -5.11
C LEU A 123 -8.67 22.71 -4.29
N ALA A 124 -7.46 23.27 -4.22
CA ALA A 124 -6.37 22.67 -3.45
C ALA A 124 -6.71 22.59 -1.96
N ARG A 125 -7.33 23.64 -1.41
CA ARG A 125 -7.78 23.68 -0.02
C ARG A 125 -8.87 22.64 0.25
N ALA A 126 -9.86 22.52 -0.63
CA ALA A 126 -10.95 21.55 -0.50
C ALA A 126 -10.43 20.10 -0.58
N ALA A 127 -9.52 19.82 -1.51
CA ALA A 127 -8.88 18.50 -1.62
C ALA A 127 -8.08 18.14 -0.35
N CYS A 128 -7.33 19.09 0.21
CA CYS A 128 -6.64 18.90 1.48
C CYS A 128 -7.63 18.68 2.65
N ASP A 129 -8.80 19.34 2.63
CA ASP A 129 -9.83 19.15 3.67
C ASP A 129 -10.40 17.74 3.65
N ALA A 130 -10.77 17.27 2.45
CA ALA A 130 -11.35 15.96 2.24
C ALA A 130 -10.40 14.87 2.74
N LEU A 131 -9.11 14.95 2.35
CA LEU A 131 -8.09 14.03 2.84
C LEU A 131 -7.90 14.08 4.36
N ALA A 132 -7.90 15.27 4.96
CA ALA A 132 -7.73 15.40 6.40
C ALA A 132 -8.93 14.83 7.19
N LYS A 133 -10.12 14.81 6.58
CA LYS A 133 -11.34 14.19 7.12
C LYS A 133 -11.40 12.67 6.89
N GLY A 134 -10.48 12.10 6.11
CA GLY A 134 -10.51 10.70 5.71
C GLY A 134 -11.46 10.41 4.54
N ASP A 135 -11.91 11.43 3.80
CA ASP A 135 -12.66 11.25 2.57
C ASP A 135 -11.70 10.95 1.41
N PHE A 136 -11.67 9.68 0.98
CA PHE A 136 -10.81 9.18 -0.09
C PHE A 136 -11.57 8.96 -1.41
N SER A 137 -12.74 9.60 -1.59
CA SER A 137 -13.57 9.43 -2.80
C SER A 137 -12.83 9.76 -4.09
N TYR A 138 -11.83 10.65 -4.03
CA TYR A 138 -11.01 11.07 -5.18
C TYR A 138 -9.62 10.40 -5.22
N GLY A 139 -9.36 9.45 -4.32
CA GLY A 139 -8.08 8.74 -4.20
C GLY A 139 -7.42 8.91 -2.82
N ASN A 140 -6.42 8.07 -2.57
CA ASN A 140 -5.62 8.06 -1.33
C ASN A 140 -4.32 8.88 -1.43
N CYS A 141 -4.10 9.56 -2.57
CA CYS A 141 -2.90 10.34 -2.85
C CYS A 141 -3.30 11.68 -3.48
N LEU A 142 -2.77 12.77 -2.94
CA LEU A 142 -2.93 14.10 -3.50
C LEU A 142 -1.56 14.61 -3.97
N PHE A 143 -1.50 14.95 -5.25
CA PHE A 143 -0.36 15.64 -5.84
C PHE A 143 -0.72 17.09 -6.13
N MET A 144 0.07 18.03 -5.62
CA MET A 144 -0.12 19.46 -5.83
C MET A 144 1.04 20.04 -6.64
N ASN A 145 0.76 20.48 -7.86
CA ASN A 145 1.71 21.24 -8.67
C ASN A 145 1.47 22.75 -8.49
N ILE A 146 2.29 23.41 -7.67
CA ILE A 146 2.06 24.79 -7.25
C ILE A 146 3.41 25.55 -7.22
N GLY A 147 3.43 26.80 -7.67
CA GLY A 147 4.59 27.71 -7.59
C GLY A 147 5.04 28.06 -6.17
N THR A 148 6.22 28.64 -5.99
CA THR A 148 6.75 29.05 -4.68
C THR A 148 5.87 30.13 -4.03
N GLY A 149 5.77 30.15 -2.69
CA GLY A 149 5.00 31.16 -1.96
C GLY A 149 3.47 31.01 -1.97
N LEU A 150 2.90 30.09 -2.76
CA LEU A 150 1.44 29.92 -2.89
C LEU A 150 0.83 28.97 -1.84
N GLY A 151 1.51 28.75 -0.71
CA GLY A 151 0.92 28.04 0.44
C GLY A 151 1.02 26.50 0.42
N LYS A 152 1.88 25.90 -0.41
CA LYS A 152 2.14 24.43 -0.37
C LYS A 152 2.49 23.91 1.02
N SER A 153 3.47 24.54 1.67
CA SER A 153 3.92 24.14 3.00
C SER A 153 2.84 24.38 4.06
N HIS A 154 2.04 25.43 3.88
CA HIS A 154 0.92 25.74 4.75
C HIS A 154 -0.16 24.65 4.65
N LEU A 155 -0.64 24.36 3.44
CA LEU A 155 -1.69 23.35 3.22
C LEU A 155 -1.26 21.96 3.68
N THR A 156 -0.02 21.55 3.37
CA THR A 156 0.48 20.23 3.81
C THR A 156 0.58 20.13 5.32
N GLN A 157 1.04 21.15 6.03
CA GLN A 157 1.07 21.15 7.50
C GLN A 157 -0.33 21.30 8.12
N ALA A 158 -1.25 22.01 7.46
CA ALA A 158 -2.62 22.15 7.93
C ALA A 158 -3.37 20.82 7.94
N VAL A 159 -3.12 19.96 6.93
CA VAL A 159 -3.59 18.57 6.94
C VAL A 159 -3.06 17.83 8.16
N VAL A 160 -1.76 17.95 8.46
CA VAL A 160 -1.14 17.27 9.61
C VAL A 160 -1.79 17.71 10.93
N HIS A 161 -1.98 19.01 11.13
CA HIS A 161 -2.65 19.54 12.33
C HIS A 161 -4.06 18.97 12.46
N ARG A 162 -4.87 19.05 11.39
CA ARG A 162 -6.26 18.53 11.40
C ARG A 162 -6.34 17.04 11.69
N VAL A 163 -5.42 16.24 11.13
CA VAL A 163 -5.35 14.79 11.40
C VAL A 163 -4.99 14.54 12.86
N PHE A 164 -4.11 15.34 13.46
CA PHE A 164 -3.78 15.21 14.87
C PHE A 164 -4.88 15.66 15.83
N ASP A 165 -5.66 16.67 15.46
CA ASP A 165 -6.82 17.11 16.23
C ASP A 165 -7.91 16.03 16.25
N THR A 166 -8.12 15.34 15.12
CA THR A 166 -9.15 14.31 14.99
C THR A 166 -8.70 12.96 15.57
N ALA A 167 -7.45 12.57 15.27
CA ALA A 167 -6.91 11.27 15.63
C ALA A 167 -5.47 11.41 16.17
N PRO A 168 -5.30 11.74 17.46
CA PRO A 168 -3.99 11.96 18.08
C PRO A 168 -3.09 10.72 18.11
N SER A 169 -3.61 9.52 17.89
CA SER A 169 -2.80 8.30 17.83
C SER A 169 -2.26 7.99 16.43
N THR A 170 -2.59 8.82 15.43
CA THR A 170 -2.19 8.57 14.03
C THR A 170 -0.68 8.60 13.87
N ARG A 171 -0.15 7.57 13.21
CA ARG A 171 1.26 7.49 12.82
C ARG A 171 1.43 8.30 11.55
N LEU A 172 2.09 9.45 11.67
CA LEU A 172 2.31 10.37 10.55
C LEU A 172 3.80 10.60 10.37
N HIS A 173 4.22 10.62 9.10
CA HIS A 173 5.56 11.02 8.67
C HIS A 173 5.42 12.27 7.80
N TYR A 174 6.04 13.37 8.23
CA TYR A 174 6.12 14.60 7.46
C TYR A 174 7.59 14.87 7.16
N LEU A 175 7.92 14.98 5.87
CA LEU A 175 9.28 15.13 5.40
C LEU A 175 9.32 15.92 4.10
N THR A 176 10.45 16.58 3.84
CA THR A 176 10.74 17.21 2.56
C THR A 176 11.40 16.22 1.60
N ALA A 177 11.36 16.49 0.29
CA ALA A 177 12.05 15.65 -0.69
C ALA A 177 13.56 15.54 -0.41
N GLN A 178 14.19 16.63 0.03
CA GLN A 178 15.60 16.63 0.42
C GLN A 178 15.87 15.74 1.64
N GLN A 179 14.96 15.74 2.63
CA GLN A 179 15.06 14.85 3.78
C GLN A 179 14.88 13.38 3.37
N PHE A 180 13.94 13.11 2.45
CA PHE A 180 13.74 11.76 1.92
C PHE A 180 15.00 11.20 1.26
N SER A 181 15.69 12.02 0.46
CA SER A 181 16.92 11.60 -0.24
C SER A 181 18.13 11.44 0.68
N ALA A 182 18.09 11.99 1.89
CA ALA A 182 19.18 11.95 2.86
C ALA A 182 19.02 10.86 3.94
N GLU A 183 17.86 10.20 3.99
CA GLU A 183 17.61 8.98 4.79
C GLU A 183 18.01 7.72 4.01
#